data_AF-A0A0A9VS03-F1
#
_entry.id   AF-A0A0A9VS03-F1
#
_cell.length_a   1.000
_cell.length_b   1.000
_cell.length_c   1.000
_cell.angle_alpha   90.00
_cell.angle_beta   90.00
_cell.angle_gamma   90.00
#
_symmetry.space_group_name_H-M   'P 1'
#
loop_
_entity.id
_entity.type
_entity.pdbx_description
1 polymer ?
#
loop_
_entity_poly.entity_id
_entity_poly.type
_entity_poly.pdbx_seq_one_letter_code
_entity_poly.pdbx_strand_id
1 'polypeptide(L)'
;QPAEMYHIILAVLVSLVGTAWSLPKALDEALIHAGTADMDLSAFYKTLRDKDYRKLPEYYTKLEEDRKILKNDVHALQNAEIPESAKALKRLVQILLDQEIFKIQGLMPDQADVLPTTTKKQNPLPKNRIHHHNEKAP
;
A
#
# COMPACT_ATOMS: atom_id res chain seq x y z
N GLN A 1 26.49 -10.46 -7.84
CA GLN A 1 26.93 -9.06 -7.63
C GLN A 1 25.70 -8.17 -7.50
N PRO A 2 25.20 -7.91 -6.26
CA PRO A 2 24.05 -7.01 -6.02
C PRO A 2 24.47 -5.63 -5.47
N ALA A 3 25.77 -5.35 -5.35
CA ALA A 3 26.26 -4.13 -4.70
C ALA A 3 26.08 -2.86 -5.56
N GLU A 4 26.02 -2.98 -6.89
CA GLU A 4 25.99 -1.79 -7.75
C GLU A 4 24.64 -1.06 -7.76
N MET A 5 23.54 -1.78 -7.49
CA MET A 5 22.20 -1.18 -7.51
C MET A 5 21.97 -0.24 -6.31
N TYR A 6 22.57 -0.54 -5.16
CA TYR A 6 22.47 0.30 -3.96
C TYR A 6 23.28 1.59 -4.06
N HIS A 7 24.41 1.57 -4.78
CA HIS A 7 25.26 2.75 -4.94
C HIS A 7 24.64 3.82 -5.84
N ILE A 8 23.84 3.42 -6.84
CA ILE A 8 23.17 4.36 -7.73
C ILE A 8 22.06 5.12 -6.98
N ILE A 9 21.30 4.43 -6.13
CA ILE A 9 20.26 5.06 -5.30
C ILE A 9 20.88 6.04 -4.31
N LEU A 10 22.01 5.67 -3.68
CA LEU A 10 22.72 6.52 -2.73
C LEU A 10 23.35 7.75 -3.41
N ALA A 11 23.91 7.61 -4.62
CA ALA A 11 24.54 8.72 -5.34
C ALA A 11 23.54 9.78 -5.83
N VAL A 12 22.33 9.36 -6.20
CA VAL A 12 21.22 10.28 -6.51
C VAL A 12 20.82 11.05 -5.25
N LEU A 13 20.72 10.39 -4.08
CA LEU A 13 20.40 11.06 -2.82
C LEU A 13 21.47 12.05 -2.36
N VAL A 14 22.76 11.73 -2.53
CA VAL A 14 23.87 12.60 -2.09
C VAL A 14 24.09 13.81 -3.01
N SER A 15 23.79 13.69 -4.31
CA SER A 15 23.94 14.81 -5.26
C SER A 15 22.89 15.93 -5.06
N LEU A 16 21.84 15.66 -4.30
CA LEU A 16 20.82 16.64 -3.90
C LEU A 16 21.22 17.51 -2.68
N VAL A 17 22.28 17.14 -1.95
CA VAL A 17 22.64 17.78 -0.67
C VAL A 17 23.43 19.09 -0.85
N GLY A 18 24.02 19.34 -2.03
CA GLY A 18 24.90 20.50 -2.28
C GLY A 18 24.22 21.78 -2.75
N THR A 19 22.93 21.71 -3.11
CA THR A 19 22.09 22.87 -3.44
C THR A 19 20.97 22.89 -2.42
N ALA A 20 20.71 24.01 -1.76
CA ALA A 20 19.62 24.16 -0.81
C ALA A 20 18.25 23.96 -1.49
N TRP A 21 17.89 22.71 -1.76
CA TRP A 21 16.56 22.24 -2.07
C TRP A 21 15.91 21.99 -0.72
N SER A 22 15.28 23.01 -0.15
CA SER A 22 14.26 22.72 0.85
C SER A 22 13.18 21.92 0.10
N LEU A 23 13.14 20.61 0.32
CA LEU A 23 12.05 19.78 -0.19
C LEU A 23 10.74 20.46 0.22
N PRO A 24 9.73 20.53 -0.66
CA PRO A 24 8.39 20.89 -0.24
C PRO A 24 8.01 20.07 0.99
N LYS A 25 7.55 20.73 2.05
CA LYS A 25 7.32 20.12 3.38
C LYS A 25 6.56 18.79 3.31
N ALA A 26 5.54 18.70 2.44
CA ALA A 26 4.77 17.48 2.25
C ALA A 26 5.58 16.28 1.72
N LEU A 27 6.64 16.52 0.94
CA LEU A 27 7.55 15.45 0.49
C LEU A 27 8.47 14.98 1.62
N ASP A 28 8.96 15.92 2.43
CA ASP A 28 9.87 15.61 3.53
C ASP A 28 9.15 14.79 4.62
N GLU A 29 7.98 15.27 5.05
CA GLU A 29 7.14 14.56 6.04
C GLU A 29 6.76 13.16 5.54
N ALA A 30 6.33 13.03 4.28
CA ALA A 30 6.00 11.74 3.69
C ALA A 30 7.18 10.77 3.65
N LEU A 31 8.40 11.25 3.37
CA LEU A 31 9.60 10.41 3.37
C LEU A 31 9.96 9.94 4.79
N ILE A 32 9.82 10.82 5.79
CA ILE A 32 10.07 10.48 7.19
C ILE A 32 9.08 9.42 7.66
N HIS A 33 7.79 9.59 7.38
CA HIS A 33 6.77 8.63 7.77
C HIS A 33 6.93 7.30 7.04
N ALA A 34 7.27 7.31 5.74
CA ALA A 34 7.57 6.09 4.97
C ALA A 34 8.76 5.33 5.56
N GLY A 35 9.84 6.03 5.92
CA GLY A 35 11.01 5.42 6.56
C GLY A 35 10.72 4.86 7.95
N THR A 36 9.87 5.54 8.71
CA THR A 36 9.43 5.07 10.04
C THR A 36 8.60 3.79 9.92
N ALA A 37 7.64 3.76 9.00
CA ALA A 37 6.80 2.60 8.74
C ALA A 37 7.61 1.37 8.29
N ASP A 38 8.60 1.54 7.41
CA ASP A 38 9.47 0.42 6.98
C ASP A 38 10.33 -0.11 8.13
N MET A 39 10.80 0.78 9.02
CA MET A 39 11.50 0.39 10.25
C MET A 39 10.60 -0.43 11.19
N ASP A 40 9.36 0.01 11.41
CA ASP A 40 8.42 -0.69 12.27
C ASP A 40 7.96 -2.03 11.67
N LEU A 41 7.79 -2.10 10.34
CA LEU A 41 7.52 -3.34 9.62
C LEU A 41 8.68 -4.33 9.77
N SER A 42 9.92 -3.85 9.65
CA SER A 42 11.13 -4.63 9.86
C SER A 42 11.24 -5.15 11.30
N ALA A 43 10.91 -4.32 12.28
CA ALA A 43 10.89 -4.68 13.70
C ALA A 43 9.80 -5.72 14.02
N PHE A 44 8.62 -5.60 13.39
CA PHE A 44 7.55 -6.57 13.47
C PHE A 44 8.00 -7.95 12.95
N TYR A 45 8.58 -8.01 11.74
CA TYR A 45 9.07 -9.28 11.18
C TYR A 45 10.21 -9.88 12.00
N LYS A 46 11.09 -9.05 12.56
CA LYS A 46 12.14 -9.51 13.48
C LYS A 46 11.52 -10.14 14.73
N THR A 47 10.52 -9.52 15.31
CA THR A 47 9.79 -10.02 16.49
C THR A 47 9.11 -11.37 16.20
N LEU A 48 8.48 -11.51 15.03
CA LEU A 48 7.91 -12.78 14.56
C LEU A 48 8.97 -13.88 14.43
N ARG A 49 10.10 -13.56 13.81
CA ARG A 49 11.22 -14.49 13.63
C ARG A 49 11.79 -14.96 14.98
N ASP A 50 11.90 -14.04 15.92
CA ASP A 50 12.44 -14.30 17.26
C ASP A 50 11.38 -14.95 18.19
N LYS A 51 10.14 -15.17 17.70
CA LYS A 51 9.00 -15.77 18.41
C LYS A 51 8.60 -15.01 19.69
N ASP A 52 8.89 -13.72 19.75
CA ASP A 52 8.52 -12.85 20.87
C ASP A 52 7.10 -12.31 20.68
N TYR A 53 6.12 -13.21 20.77
CA TYR A 53 4.70 -12.90 20.51
C TYR A 53 4.12 -11.85 21.47
N ARG A 54 4.77 -11.60 22.60
CA ARG A 54 4.30 -10.64 23.63
C ARG A 54 4.32 -9.20 23.13
N LYS A 55 5.24 -8.87 22.21
CA LYS A 55 5.39 -7.52 21.64
C LYS A 55 4.58 -7.29 20.38
N LEU A 56 4.01 -8.34 19.77
CA LEU A 56 3.25 -8.20 18.53
C LEU A 56 2.05 -7.26 18.65
N PRO A 57 1.26 -7.27 19.75
CA PRO A 57 0.14 -6.33 19.88
C PRO A 57 0.59 -4.86 19.78
N GLU A 58 1.74 -4.51 20.37
CA GLU A 58 2.29 -3.15 20.28
C GLU A 58 2.64 -2.79 18.84
N TYR A 59 3.31 -3.69 18.12
CA TYR A 59 3.66 -3.46 16.72
C TYR A 59 2.42 -3.41 15.81
N TYR A 60 1.39 -4.19 16.09
CA TYR A 60 0.12 -4.10 15.35
C TYR A 60 -0.52 -2.71 15.51
N THR A 61 -0.53 -2.16 16.72
CA THR A 61 -1.05 -0.80 16.94
C THR A 61 -0.22 0.25 16.20
N LYS A 62 1.11 0.18 16.27
CA LYS A 62 2.00 1.11 15.55
C LYS A 62 1.79 1.05 14.04
N LEU A 63 1.77 -0.15 13.46
CA LEU A 63 1.57 -0.31 12.01
C LEU A 63 0.17 0.17 11.57
N GLU A 64 -0.85 0.06 12.42
CA GLU A 64 -2.16 0.65 12.13
C GLU A 64 -2.13 2.18 12.10
N GLU A 65 -1.40 2.80 13.05
CA GLU A 65 -1.16 4.24 13.09
C GLU A 65 -0.37 4.70 11.88
N ASP A 66 0.74 4.02 11.55
CA ASP A 66 1.56 4.28 10.38
C ASP A 66 0.71 4.25 9.11
N ARG A 67 -0.13 3.23 8.94
CA ARG A 67 -1.02 3.14 7.78
C ARG A 67 -1.96 4.34 7.66
N LYS A 68 -2.48 4.86 8.78
CA LYS A 68 -3.35 6.06 8.78
C LYS A 68 -2.54 7.30 8.39
N ILE A 69 -1.33 7.46 8.92
CA ILE A 69 -0.42 8.55 8.60
C ILE A 69 -0.05 8.52 7.11
N LEU A 70 0.38 7.37 6.59
CA LEU A 70 0.76 7.21 5.19
C LEU A 70 -0.42 7.50 4.24
N LYS A 71 -1.64 7.04 4.55
CA LYS A 71 -2.84 7.39 3.78
C LYS A 71 -3.08 8.91 3.76
N ASN A 72 -2.89 9.59 4.89
CA ASN A 72 -2.99 11.04 4.97
C ASN A 72 -1.88 11.73 4.16
N ASP A 73 -0.65 11.22 4.18
CA ASP A 73 0.47 11.77 3.41
C ASP A 73 0.24 11.65 1.90
N VAL A 74 -0.36 10.54 1.43
CA VAL A 74 -0.77 10.40 0.04
C VAL A 74 -1.74 11.51 -0.34
N HIS A 75 -2.77 11.76 0.48
CA HIS A 75 -3.71 12.85 0.25
C HIS A 75 -3.05 14.23 0.31
N ALA A 76 -2.15 14.47 1.26
CA ALA A 76 -1.41 15.72 1.38
C ALA A 76 -0.53 15.95 0.14
N LEU A 77 0.20 14.94 -0.32
CA LEU A 77 1.04 15.00 -1.53
C LEU A 77 0.23 15.24 -2.79
N GLN A 78 -0.94 14.62 -2.93
CA GLN A 78 -1.83 14.84 -4.08
C GLN A 78 -2.23 16.32 -4.17
N ASN A 79 -2.60 16.92 -3.03
CA ASN A 79 -3.06 18.31 -2.95
C ASN A 79 -1.94 19.35 -2.86
N ALA A 80 -0.71 18.94 -2.58
CA ALA A 80 0.42 19.86 -2.49
C ALA A 80 0.79 20.46 -3.85
N GLU A 81 0.96 21.79 -3.86
CA GLU A 81 1.56 22.52 -4.97
C GLU A 81 3.06 22.25 -4.99
N ILE A 82 3.47 21.38 -5.91
CA ILE A 82 4.85 20.91 -6.05
C ILE A 82 5.43 21.54 -7.33
N PRO A 83 6.60 22.21 -7.27
CA PRO A 83 7.21 22.81 -8.44
C PRO A 83 7.53 21.76 -9.51
N GLU A 84 7.54 22.18 -10.77
CA GLU A 84 7.68 21.26 -11.91
C GLU A 84 8.95 20.41 -11.85
N SER A 85 10.03 21.01 -11.36
CA SER A 85 11.32 20.38 -11.15
C SER A 85 11.28 19.21 -10.15
N ALA A 86 10.28 19.15 -9.27
CA ALA A 86 10.12 18.13 -8.23
C ALA A 86 8.97 17.14 -8.51
N LYS A 87 8.29 17.22 -9.67
CA LYS A 87 7.21 16.28 -10.01
C LYS A 87 7.65 14.82 -10.08
N ALA A 88 8.86 14.57 -10.60
CA ALA A 88 9.42 13.23 -10.64
C ALA A 88 9.61 12.67 -9.23
N LEU A 89 10.13 13.49 -8.31
CA LEU A 89 10.28 13.13 -6.90
C LEU A 89 8.92 12.88 -6.23
N LYS A 90 7.91 13.74 -6.47
CA LYS A 90 6.52 13.50 -6.02
C LYS A 90 6.02 12.13 -6.44
N ARG A 91 6.21 11.76 -7.70
CA ARG A 91 5.76 10.47 -8.21
C ARG A 91 6.50 9.31 -7.53
N LEU A 92 7.81 9.43 -7.29
CA LEU A 92 8.58 8.42 -6.58
C LEU A 92 8.11 8.26 -5.13
N VAL A 93 7.88 9.36 -4.42
CA VAL A 93 7.38 9.32 -3.03
C VAL A 93 5.98 8.71 -2.98
N GLN A 94 5.10 9.04 -3.92
CA GLN A 94 3.78 8.40 -4.01
C GLN A 94 3.88 6.88 -4.19
N ILE A 95 4.76 6.40 -5.07
CA ILE A 95 5.00 4.96 -5.26
C ILE A 95 5.51 4.32 -3.97
N LEU A 96 6.43 4.96 -3.26
CA LEU A 96 6.95 4.47 -1.99
C LEU A 96 5.84 4.35 -0.93
N LEU A 97 5.01 5.39 -0.79
CA LEU A 97 3.87 5.36 0.14
C LEU A 97 2.89 4.24 -0.20
N ASP A 98 2.53 4.08 -1.48
CA ASP A 98 1.63 3.03 -1.93
C ASP A 98 2.19 1.63 -1.64
N GLN A 99 3.51 1.44 -1.81
CA GLN A 99 4.18 0.19 -1.47
C GLN A 99 4.14 -0.11 0.02
N GLU A 100 4.45 0.87 0.89
CA GLU A 100 4.40 0.66 2.33
C GLU A 100 2.98 0.39 2.83
N ILE A 101 1.99 1.16 2.34
CA ILE A 101 0.57 0.92 2.66
C ILE A 101 0.17 -0.50 2.24
N PHE A 102 0.56 -0.94 1.04
CA PHE A 102 0.26 -2.28 0.55
C PHE A 102 0.88 -3.38 1.43
N LYS A 103 2.14 -3.23 1.84
CA LYS A 103 2.79 -4.18 2.76
C LYS A 103 2.04 -4.27 4.09
N ILE A 104 1.70 -3.13 4.69
CA ILE A 104 0.97 -3.10 5.96
C ILE A 104 -0.44 -3.69 5.80
N GLN A 105 -1.14 -3.38 4.71
CA GLN A 105 -2.48 -3.93 4.44
C GLN A 105 -2.47 -5.44 4.20
N GLY A 106 -1.42 -5.97 3.56
CA GLY A 106 -1.23 -7.42 3.42
C GLY A 106 -1.05 -8.13 4.76
N LEU A 107 -0.52 -7.44 5.76
CA LEU A 107 -0.38 -7.95 7.14
C LEU A 107 -1.67 -7.77 7.96
N MET A 108 -2.33 -6.62 7.81
CA MET A 108 -3.51 -6.18 8.55
C MET A 108 -4.57 -5.67 7.57
N PRO A 109 -5.39 -6.57 7.00
CA PRO A 109 -6.47 -6.14 6.12
C PRO A 109 -7.45 -5.25 6.89
N ASP A 110 -7.99 -4.23 6.22
CA ASP A 110 -9.04 -3.40 6.80
C ASP A 110 -10.23 -4.29 7.18
N GLN A 111 -10.68 -4.24 8.43
CA GLN A 111 -11.83 -5.04 8.90
C GLN A 111 -13.12 -4.71 8.12
N ALA A 112 -13.16 -3.59 7.40
CA ALA A 112 -14.24 -3.21 6.49
C ALA A 112 -14.32 -4.12 5.24
N ASP A 113 -13.21 -4.75 4.84
CA ASP A 113 -13.17 -5.66 3.67
C ASP A 113 -13.34 -7.14 4.07
N VAL A 114 -13.50 -7.43 5.37
CA VAL A 114 -13.64 -8.78 5.91
C VAL A 114 -15.01 -8.95 6.59
N LEU A 115 -16.09 -8.85 5.81
CA LEU A 115 -17.36 -9.49 6.14
C LEU A 115 -17.87 -10.29 4.93
N PRO A 116 -18.54 -11.42 5.23
CA PRO A 116 -18.39 -12.66 4.50
C PRO A 116 -19.09 -12.58 3.16
N THR A 117 -18.53 -13.25 2.17
CA THR A 117 -19.33 -13.84 1.09
C THR A 117 -20.31 -14.81 1.75
N THR A 118 -21.43 -14.23 2.16
CA THR A 118 -22.68 -14.92 2.40
C THR A 118 -22.89 -15.86 1.22
N THR A 119 -23.02 -17.14 1.56
CA THR A 119 -23.65 -18.19 0.77
C THR A 119 -24.81 -17.61 -0.04
N LYS A 120 -24.54 -17.19 -1.28
CA LYS A 120 -25.60 -17.06 -2.27
C LYS A 120 -26.09 -18.48 -2.48
N LYS A 121 -27.24 -18.79 -1.87
CA LYS A 121 -28.12 -19.89 -2.27
C LYS A 121 -28.01 -20.04 -3.78
N GLN A 122 -27.64 -21.24 -4.21
CA GLN A 122 -27.85 -21.69 -5.58
C GLN A 122 -29.26 -21.28 -5.99
N ASN A 123 -29.39 -20.36 -6.94
CA ASN A 123 -30.61 -20.28 -7.71
C ASN A 123 -30.73 -21.61 -8.45
N PRO A 124 -31.83 -22.35 -8.30
CA PRO A 124 -32.05 -23.55 -9.09
C PRO A 124 -32.15 -23.15 -10.57
N LEU A 125 -31.41 -23.90 -11.38
CA LEU A 125 -31.53 -24.12 -12.83
C LEU A 125 -32.74 -23.40 -13.49
N PRO A 126 -32.53 -22.51 -14.47
CA PRO A 126 -33.63 -22.11 -15.34
C PRO A 126 -34.09 -23.35 -16.12
N LYS A 127 -35.31 -23.80 -15.81
CA LYS A 127 -36.02 -24.87 -16.53
C LYS A 127 -36.12 -24.45 -17.99
N ASN A 128 -35.31 -25.07 -18.85
CA ASN A 128 -35.32 -24.83 -20.28
C ASN A 128 -36.72 -25.16 -20.81
N ARG A 129 -37.46 -24.13 -21.19
CA ARG A 129 -38.78 -24.21 -21.81
C ARG A 129 -38.56 -24.63 -23.26
N ILE A 130 -38.58 -25.93 -23.52
CA ILE A 130 -38.63 -26.45 -24.90
C ILE A 130 -39.97 -26.01 -25.48
N HIS A 131 -39.92 -25.09 -26.43
CA HIS A 131 -41.02 -24.80 -27.34
C HIS A 131 -41.34 -26.08 -28.11
N HIS A 132 -42.51 -26.68 -27.83
CA HIS A 132 -43.12 -27.62 -28.76
C HIS A 132 -43.52 -26.83 -30.00
N HIS A 133 -42.66 -26.88 -31.02
CA HIS A 133 -43.03 -26.49 -32.36
C HIS A 133 -44.00 -27.55 -32.88
N ASN A 134 -45.22 -27.10 -33.14
CA ASN A 134 -46.32 -27.85 -33.72
C ASN A 134 -45.96 -28.21 -35.16
N GLU A 135 -45.51 -29.44 -35.39
CA GLU A 135 -45.33 -29.99 -36.74
C GLU A 135 -46.68 -30.57 -37.18
N LYS A 136 -47.32 -29.83 -38.09
CA LYS A 136 -48.53 -30.23 -38.82
C LYS A 136 -48.13 -31.14 -39.98
N ALA A 137 -48.71 -32.33 -40.06
CA ALA A 137 -49.11 -33.02 -41.30
C ALA A 137 -49.89 -34.31 -40.94
N PRO A 138 -50.74 -34.87 -41.82
CA PRO A 138 -51.28 -34.37 -43.09
C PRO A 138 -52.75 -33.90 -43.00
#